data_AF-X1FAK1-F1
#
_entry.id   AF-X1FAK1-F1
#
_cell.length_a   1.000
_cell.length_b   1.000
_cell.length_c   1.000
_cell.angle_alpha   90.00
_cell.angle_beta   90.00
_cell.angle_gamma   90.00
#
_symmetry.space_group_name_H-M   'P 1'
#
loop_
_entity.id
_entity.type
_entity.pdbx_description
1 polymer ?
#
loop_
_entity_poly.entity_id
_entity_poly.type
_entity_poly.pdbx_seq_one_letter_code
_entity_poly.pdbx_strand_id
1 'polypeptide(L)'
;MRMNLVCLLMVPFFKSGDLPPSGYLDWHEWARVQLKGGLKQRRCPKCKLWRFPQEFPCKCEAFKKESVNSLASKHFYSYWRPRQGV
;
A
#
# COMPACT_ATOMS: atom_id res chain seq x y z
N MET A 1 14.91 -31.67 25.79
CA MET A 1 14.43 -31.62 24.38
C MET A 1 14.33 -30.15 23.98
N ARG A 2 14.94 -29.74 22.85
CA ARG A 2 14.78 -28.39 22.28
C ARG A 2 13.56 -28.40 21.37
N MET A 3 12.56 -27.57 21.65
CA MET A 3 11.44 -27.35 20.74
C MET A 3 11.89 -26.35 19.67
N ASN A 4 11.85 -26.78 18.41
CA ASN A 4 12.05 -25.87 17.27
C ASN A 4 10.70 -25.25 16.93
N LEU A 5 10.58 -23.94 17.16
CA LEU A 5 9.40 -23.18 16.75
C LEU A 5 9.57 -22.72 15.31
N VAL A 6 8.62 -23.07 14.46
CA VAL A 6 8.52 -22.52 13.10
C VAL A 6 7.32 -21.59 13.07
N CYS A 7 7.55 -20.33 12.72
CA CYS A 7 6.47 -19.35 12.49
C CYS A 7 6.20 -19.27 10.99
N LEU A 8 5.00 -19.66 10.57
CA LEU A 8 4.53 -19.52 9.21
C LEU A 8 3.56 -18.34 9.14
N LEU A 9 3.79 -17.44 8.18
CA LEU A 9 2.84 -16.39 7.88
C LEU A 9 1.94 -16.86 6.72
N MET A 10 0.64 -16.92 6.99
CA MET A 10 -0.37 -17.23 5.97
C MET A 10 -0.94 -15.94 5.41
N VAL A 11 -0.86 -15.76 4.08
CA VAL A 11 -1.44 -14.60 3.38
C VAL A 11 -2.74 -15.06 2.70
N PRO A 12 -3.84 -14.28 2.81
CA PRO A 12 -5.11 -14.61 2.17
C PRO A 12 -5.03 -14.51 0.64
N PHE A 13 -5.90 -15.26 -0.04
CA PHE A 13 -6.07 -15.19 -1.49
C PHE A 13 -7.04 -14.08 -1.86
N PHE A 14 -6.60 -13.14 -2.69
CA PHE A 14 -7.41 -12.03 -3.19
C PHE A 14 -7.83 -12.23 -4.64
N LYS A 15 -8.99 -11.67 -5.00
CA LYS A 15 -9.49 -11.53 -6.37
C LYS A 15 -9.48 -10.06 -6.80
N SER A 16 -9.46 -9.85 -8.11
CA SER A 16 -9.61 -8.51 -8.67
C SER A 16 -11.01 -7.98 -8.34
N GLY A 17 -11.10 -6.75 -7.85
CA GLY A 17 -12.35 -6.12 -7.41
C GLY A 17 -12.61 -6.19 -5.90
N ASP A 18 -11.88 -7.02 -5.16
CA ASP A 18 -12.05 -7.13 -3.70
C ASP A 18 -11.78 -5.79 -2.98
N LEU A 19 -12.43 -5.61 -1.84
CA LEU A 19 -12.19 -4.47 -0.96
C LEU A 19 -10.79 -4.53 -0.32
N PRO A 20 -10.18 -3.38 -0.02
CA PRO A 20 -8.84 -3.33 0.56
C PRO A 20 -8.80 -3.96 1.95
N PRO A 21 -7.81 -4.83 2.25
CA PRO A 21 -7.58 -5.35 3.60
C PRO A 21 -6.93 -4.29 4.49
N SER A 22 -6.92 -4.54 5.81
CA SER A 22 -6.29 -3.65 6.80
C SER A 22 -4.81 -3.96 7.06
N GLY A 23 -4.38 -5.21 6.86
CA GLY A 23 -3.01 -5.67 7.11
C GLY A 23 -2.02 -5.19 6.05
N TYR A 24 -0.78 -4.87 6.45
CA TYR A 24 0.25 -4.39 5.53
C TYR A 24 0.59 -5.42 4.44
N LEU A 25 0.94 -6.65 4.85
CA LEU A 25 1.32 -7.71 3.92
C LEU A 25 0.13 -8.14 3.05
N ASP A 26 -1.06 -8.19 3.64
CA ASP A 26 -2.31 -8.47 2.93
C ASP A 26 -2.59 -7.40 1.86
N TRP A 27 -2.39 -6.13 2.20
CA TRP A 27 -2.59 -5.03 1.26
C TRP A 27 -1.62 -5.13 0.09
N HIS A 28 -0.37 -5.53 0.32
CA HIS A 28 0.61 -5.74 -0.75
C HIS A 28 0.19 -6.84 -1.73
N GLU A 29 -0.27 -7.99 -1.22
CA GLU A 29 -0.74 -9.09 -2.07
C GLU A 29 -2.03 -8.70 -2.81
N TRP A 30 -2.98 -8.08 -2.10
CA TRP A 30 -4.19 -7.54 -2.69
C TRP A 30 -3.88 -6.54 -3.81
N ALA A 31 -3.01 -5.56 -3.57
CA ALA A 31 -2.62 -4.54 -4.55
C ALA A 31 -2.00 -5.17 -5.81
N ARG A 32 -1.20 -6.23 -5.64
CA ARG A 32 -0.63 -6.99 -6.76
C ARG A 32 -1.71 -7.64 -7.61
N VAL A 33 -2.72 -8.26 -6.98
CA VAL A 33 -3.87 -8.85 -7.67
C VAL A 33 -4.67 -7.80 -8.42
N GLN A 34 -4.94 -6.64 -7.81
CA GLN A 34 -5.66 -5.55 -8.47
C GLN A 34 -4.92 -5.05 -9.73
N LEU A 35 -3.61 -4.84 -9.64
CA LEU A 35 -2.79 -4.44 -10.78
C LEU A 35 -2.82 -5.48 -11.90
N LYS A 36 -2.73 -6.77 -11.55
CA LYS A 36 -2.83 -7.88 -12.52
C LYS A 36 -4.21 -7.94 -13.17
N GLY A 37 -5.26 -7.57 -12.44
CA GLY A 37 -6.62 -7.39 -12.95
C GLY A 37 -6.82 -6.14 -13.81
N GLY A 38 -5.77 -5.34 -14.04
CA GLY A 38 -5.82 -4.14 -14.88
C GLY A 38 -6.30 -2.87 -14.16
N LEU A 39 -6.57 -2.94 -12.86
CA LEU A 39 -6.93 -1.77 -12.07
C LEU A 39 -5.70 -0.91 -11.82
N LYS A 40 -5.82 0.38 -12.10
CA LYS A 40 -4.73 1.35 -11.93
C LYS A 40 -5.00 2.25 -10.74
N GLN A 41 -3.96 2.49 -9.95
CA GLN A 41 -4.00 3.50 -8.90
C GLN A 41 -4.20 4.88 -9.50
N ARG A 42 -4.91 5.74 -8.78
CA ARG A 42 -5.13 7.15 -9.11
C ARG A 42 -4.65 8.01 -7.95
N ARG A 43 -4.07 9.16 -8.26
CA ARG A 43 -3.60 10.10 -7.24
C ARG A 43 -4.76 10.87 -6.64
N CYS A 44 -4.91 10.82 -5.33
CA CYS A 44 -5.91 11.62 -4.62
C CYS A 44 -5.58 13.11 -4.74
N PRO A 45 -6.53 13.98 -5.13
CA PRO A 45 -6.27 15.42 -5.26
C PRO A 45 -6.02 16.12 -3.92
N LYS A 46 -6.54 15.58 -2.81
CA LYS A 46 -6.44 16.17 -1.45
C LYS A 46 -5.14 15.78 -0.74
N CYS A 47 -4.93 14.49 -0.45
CA CYS A 47 -3.73 14.02 0.26
C CYS A 47 -2.54 13.67 -0.65
N LYS A 48 -2.72 13.73 -1.98
CA LYS A 48 -1.67 13.45 -2.98
C LYS A 48 -1.11 12.02 -2.99
N LEU A 49 -1.67 11.11 -2.20
CA LEU A 49 -1.33 9.68 -2.19
C LEU A 49 -1.98 8.93 -3.37
N TRP A 50 -1.33 7.85 -3.80
CA TRP A 50 -1.87 6.94 -4.82
C TRP A 50 -2.76 5.89 -4.15
N ARG A 51 -3.94 5.69 -4.71
CA ARG A 51 -4.95 4.77 -4.17
C ARG A 51 -5.65 4.03 -5.30
N PHE A 52 -6.09 2.80 -5.06
CA PHE A 52 -6.96 2.09 -5.98
C PHE A 52 -8.39 2.64 -5.95
N PRO A 53 -9.19 2.47 -7.02
CA PRO A 53 -10.59 2.87 -7.06
C PRO A 53 -11.41 2.38 -5.85
N GLN A 54 -11.13 1.17 -5.34
CA GLN A 54 -11.83 0.57 -4.20
C GLN A 54 -11.51 1.21 -2.85
N GLU A 55 -10.45 2.02 -2.76
CA GLU A 55 -10.09 2.76 -1.56
C GLU A 55 -10.78 4.13 -1.50
N PHE A 56 -11.69 4.42 -2.45
CA PHE A 56 -12.50 5.64 -2.45
C PHE A 56 -13.89 5.37 -1.85
N PRO A 57 -14.48 6.34 -1.11
CA PRO A 57 -13.97 7.69 -0.86
C PRO A 57 -12.76 7.70 0.08
N CYS A 58 -11.73 8.47 -0.32
CA CYS A 58 -10.50 8.58 0.45
C CYS A 58 -10.78 9.28 1.79
N LYS A 59 -10.46 8.63 2.91
CA LYS A 59 -10.44 9.22 4.26
C LYS A 59 -9.21 10.12 4.46
N CYS A 60 -9.06 11.15 3.62
CA CYS A 60 -7.93 12.06 3.74
C CYS A 60 -8.12 13.02 4.91
N GLU A 61 -7.28 12.90 5.93
CA GLU A 61 -6.93 14.05 6.78
C GLU A 61 -5.99 14.95 5.98
N ALA A 62 -6.08 16.28 6.15
CA ALA A 62 -5.26 17.22 5.41
C ALA A 62 -3.77 16.87 5.61
N PHE A 63 -3.01 16.71 4.51
CA PHE A 63 -1.58 16.45 4.59
C PHE A 63 -0.89 17.68 5.18
N LYS A 64 -0.68 17.69 6.50
CA LYS A 64 0.14 18.69 7.16
C LYS A 64 1.58 18.40 6.77
N LYS A 65 2.20 19.32 6.04
CA LYS A 65 3.64 19.31 5.79
C LYS A 65 4.34 19.59 7.11
N GLU A 66 4.50 18.58 7.94
CA GLU A 66 5.35 18.70 9.11
C GLU A 66 6.81 18.71 8.62
N SER A 67 7.54 19.77 8.94
CA SER A 67 8.93 19.97 8.55
C SER A 67 9.82 18.98 9.30
N VAL A 68 10.00 17.78 8.74
CA VAL A 68 10.76 16.73 9.44
C VAL A 68 12.26 16.84 9.14
N ASN A 69 13.00 17.46 10.07
CA ASN A 69 14.43 17.24 10.25
C ASN A 69 14.67 15.91 10.99
N SER A 70 14.19 14.79 10.43
CA SER A 70 14.55 13.46 10.92
C SER A 70 14.83 12.53 9.74
N LEU A 71 15.98 11.87 9.79
CA LEU A 71 16.49 10.97 8.75
C LEU A 71 15.59 9.75 8.47
N ALA A 72 14.57 9.50 9.29
CA ALA A 72 13.70 8.32 9.19
C ALA A 72 12.62 8.43 8.09
N SER A 73 12.22 9.64 7.67
CA SER A 73 11.07 9.82 6.77
C SER A 73 11.41 9.82 5.28
N LYS A 74 12.69 9.83 4.90
CA LYS A 74 13.09 9.86 3.47
C LYS A 74 12.94 8.50 2.77
N HIS A 75 12.85 7.39 3.50
CA HIS A 75 12.88 6.05 2.91
C HIS A 75 11.49 5.43 2.69
N PHE A 76 10.46 5.84 3.44
CA PHE A 76 9.17 5.13 3.46
C PHE A 76 8.30 5.38 2.21
N TYR A 77 8.36 6.57 1.61
CA TYR A 77 7.55 6.92 0.42
C TYR A 77 8.34 6.96 -0.90
N SER A 78 9.61 6.53 -0.91
CA SER A 78 10.44 6.49 -2.12
C SER A 78 10.09 5.32 -3.07
N TYR A 79 9.49 4.24 -2.56
CA TYR A 79 9.26 3.01 -3.33
C TYR A 79 8.02 3.03 -4.23
N TRP A 80 7.19 4.08 -4.15
CA TRP A 80 5.92 4.19 -4.88
C TRP A 80 5.88 5.33 -5.91
N ARG A 81 7.05 5.82 -6.34
CA ARG A 81 7.10 6.63 -7.57
C ARG A 81 7.00 5.65 -8.75
N PRO A 82 6.02 5.79 -9.68
CA PRO A 82 6.06 5.03 -10.92
C PRO A 82 7.45 5.18 -11.53
N ARG A 83 8.09 4.09 -11.99
CA ARG A 83 9.22 4.22 -12.90
C ARG A 83 8.73 5.12 -14.03
N GLN A 84 9.23 6.35 -14.06
CA GLN A 84 9.08 7.19 -15.23
C GLN A 84 9.89 6.47 -16.30
N GLY A 85 9.17 5.88 -17.26
CA GLY A 85 9.79 5.31 -18.44
C GLY A 85 10.53 6.42 -19.17
N VAL A 86 11.76 6.10 -19.58
CA VAL A 86 12.34 6.54 -20.83
C VAL A 86 12.58 5.27 -21.62
#